data_AF-D3DJ86-F1
#
_entry.id   AF-D3DJ86-F1
#
_cell.length_a   1.000
_cell.length_b   1.000
_cell.length_c   1.000
_cell.angle_alpha   90.00
_cell.angle_beta   90.00
_cell.angle_gamma   90.00
#
_symmetry.space_group_name_H-M   'P 1'
#
loop_
_entity.id
_entity.type
_entity.pdbx_description
1 polymer ?
#
loop_
_entity_poly.entity_id
_entity_poly.type
_entity_poly.pdbx_seq_one_letter_code
_entity_poly.pdbx_strand_id
1 'polypeptide(L)' 'MMEKDYRGPFSRMGEGLLEKYIEDLKKELEGKPDDPDLNFKLGVAYARLKKIEEARQIYKKLKDINPALAKELLDVIYEV' A
#
# COMPACT_ATOMS: atom_id res chain seq x y z
N MET A 1 11.55 14.98 15.42
CA MET A 1 10.77 13.72 15.28
C MET A 1 9.53 14.10 14.51
N MET A 2 9.41 13.69 13.24
CA MET A 2 8.22 14.00 12.46
C MET A 2 7.12 13.03 12.87
N GLU A 3 6.14 13.53 13.63
CA GLU A 3 4.82 12.91 13.73
C GLU A 3 4.13 13.04 12.37
N LYS A 4 4.54 12.23 11.38
CA LYS A 4 3.71 11.99 10.21
C LYS A 4 2.60 11.03 10.65
N ASP A 5 1.63 11.61 11.37
CA ASP A 5 0.31 11.01 11.53
C ASP A 5 -0.29 10.93 10.12
N TYR A 6 0.08 9.91 9.34
CA TYR A 6 -0.47 9.69 8.00
C TYR A 6 -1.95 9.40 8.21
N ARG A 7 -2.78 10.44 8.21
CA ARG A 7 -4.25 10.42 8.17
C ARG A 7 -4.72 10.17 6.75
N GLY A 8 -4.15 9.15 6.11
CA GLY A 8 -4.66 8.67 4.84
C GLY A 8 -6.07 8.08 5.01
N PRO A 9 -6.76 7.73 3.91
CA PRO A 9 -8.10 7.15 3.95
C PRO A 9 -8.20 5.85 4.80
N PHE A 10 -7.05 5.27 5.17
CA PHE A 10 -6.91 4.03 5.91
C PHE A 10 -6.83 4.19 7.44
N SER A 11 -6.62 5.40 7.98
CA SER A 11 -6.31 5.58 9.42
C SER A 11 -7.49 5.33 10.36
N ARG A 12 -8.70 5.14 9.81
CA ARG A 12 -9.90 4.75 10.58
C ARG A 12 -10.48 3.41 10.12
N MET A 13 -9.82 2.71 9.19
CA MET A 13 -10.31 1.41 8.74
C MET A 13 -9.90 0.33 9.75
N GLY A 14 -10.86 -0.42 10.25
CA GLY A 14 -10.59 -1.65 10.99
C GLY A 14 -10.01 -2.73 10.09
N GLU A 15 -9.38 -3.75 10.69
CA GLU A 15 -8.69 -4.83 9.97
C GLU A 15 -9.57 -5.50 8.91
N GLY A 16 -10.83 -5.84 9.23
CA GLY A 16 -11.75 -6.45 8.27
C GLY A 16 -12.12 -5.55 7.07
N LEU A 17 -12.12 -4.23 7.24
CA LEU A 17 -12.33 -3.29 6.14
C LEU A 17 -11.09 -3.20 5.24
N LEU A 18 -9.89 -3.29 5.83
CA LEU A 18 -8.64 -3.34 5.08
C LEU A 18 -8.52 -4.63 4.26
N GLU A 19 -8.94 -5.77 4.80
CA GLU A 19 -8.93 -7.02 4.06
C GLU A 19 -9.88 -6.98 2.85
N LYS A 20 -11.11 -6.51 3.04
CA LYS A 20 -12.05 -6.30 1.92
C LYS A 20 -11.50 -5.32 0.89
N TYR A 21 -10.85 -4.25 1.34
CA TYR A 21 -10.25 -3.27 0.45
C TYR A 21 -9.10 -3.87 -0.39
N ILE A 22 -8.27 -4.73 0.21
CA ILE A 22 -7.23 -5.48 -0.51
C ILE A 22 -7.86 -6.38 -1.58
N GLU A 23 -8.97 -7.05 -1.29
CA GLU A 23 -9.66 -7.86 -2.29
C GLU A 23 -10.21 -7.04 -3.46
N ASP A 24 -10.77 -5.86 -3.17
CA ASP A 24 -11.29 -4.95 -4.19
C ASP A 24 -10.16 -4.44 -5.12
N LEU A 25 -9.06 -3.98 -4.51
CA LEU A 25 -7.87 -3.57 -5.26
C LEU A 25 -7.29 -4.68 -6.12
N LYS A 26 -7.24 -5.93 -5.61
CA LYS A 26 -6.77 -7.08 -6.39
C LYS A 26 -7.60 -7.29 -7.64
N LYS A 27 -8.93 -7.15 -7.55
CA LYS A 27 -9.83 -7.26 -8.71
C LYS A 27 -9.61 -6.13 -9.71
N GLU A 28 -9.43 -4.89 -9.25
CA GLU A 28 -9.12 -3.78 -10.16
C GLU A 28 -7.78 -3.99 -10.88
N LEU A 29 -6.78 -4.53 -10.17
CA LEU A 29 -5.48 -4.87 -10.72
C LEU A 29 -5.52 -6.00 -11.76
N GLU A 30 -6.56 -6.84 -11.81
CA GLU A 30 -6.73 -7.82 -12.90
C GLU A 30 -6.88 -7.12 -14.27
N GLY A 31 -7.51 -5.94 -14.30
CA GLY A 31 -7.64 -5.14 -15.51
C GLY A 31 -6.50 -4.13 -15.74
N LYS A 32 -5.76 -3.78 -14.68
CA LYS A 32 -4.70 -2.77 -14.70
C LYS A 32 -3.49 -3.19 -13.83
N PRO A 33 -2.77 -4.25 -14.20
CA PRO A 33 -1.77 -4.87 -13.32
C PRO A 33 -0.61 -3.94 -12.92
N ASP A 34 -0.26 -2.99 -13.80
CA ASP A 34 0.83 -2.04 -13.62
C ASP A 34 0.34 -0.63 -13.23
N ASP A 35 -0.91 -0.47 -12.79
CA ASP A 35 -1.38 0.82 -12.30
C ASP A 35 -0.63 1.19 -11.00
N PRO A 36 0.16 2.27 -11.01
CA PRO A 36 1.02 2.59 -9.87
C PRO A 36 0.22 3.07 -8.65
N ASP A 37 -0.95 3.66 -8.85
CA ASP A 37 -1.79 4.15 -7.75
C ASP A 37 -2.50 3.00 -7.04
N LEU A 38 -3.06 2.05 -7.80
CA LEU A 38 -3.64 0.82 -7.25
C LEU A 38 -2.60 -0.04 -6.54
N ASN A 39 -1.41 -0.21 -7.13
CA ASN A 39 -0.31 -0.90 -6.47
C ASN A 39 0.08 -0.16 -5.18
N PHE A 40 0.23 1.17 -5.19
CA PHE A 40 0.54 1.94 -3.98
C PHE A 40 -0.49 1.75 -2.87
N LYS A 41 -1.78 1.90 -3.18
CA LYS A 41 -2.88 1.67 -2.22
C LYS A 41 -2.85 0.24 -1.64
N LEU A 42 -2.56 -0.76 -2.47
CA LEU A 42 -2.45 -2.15 -2.04
C LEU A 42 -1.27 -2.34 -1.07
N GLY A 43 -0.11 -1.74 -1.37
CA GLY A 43 1.06 -1.78 -0.51
C GLY A 43 0.81 -1.12 0.85
N VAL A 44 0.15 0.04 0.87
CA VAL A 44 -0.22 0.75 2.10
C VAL A 44 -1.18 -0.10 2.94
N ALA A 45 -2.18 -0.72 2.32
CA ALA A 45 -3.13 -1.58 3.02
C ALA A 45 -2.45 -2.81 3.64
N TYR A 46 -1.51 -3.44 2.92
CA TYR A 46 -0.71 -4.53 3.49
C TYR A 46 0.17 -4.07 4.67
N ALA A 47 0.84 -2.92 4.55
CA ALA A 47 1.65 -2.38 5.64
C ALA A 47 0.81 -2.12 6.89
N ARG A 48 -0.41 -1.56 6.73
CA ARG A 48 -1.35 -1.34 7.84
C ARG A 48 -1.82 -2.63 8.52
N LEU A 49 -1.95 -3.73 7.77
CA LEU A 49 -2.23 -5.06 8.32
C LEU A 49 -0.99 -5.79 8.86
N LYS A 50 0.16 -5.12 8.96
CA LYS A 50 1.46 -5.72 9.32
C LYS A 50 1.92 -6.85 8.40
N LYS A 51 1.34 -6.92 7.19
CA LYS A 51 1.71 -7.83 6.10
C LYS A 51 2.92 -7.24 5.34
N ILE A 52 4.03 -7.11 6.06
CA ILE A 52 5.22 -6.37 5.59
C ILE A 52 5.88 -7.04 4.38
N GLU A 53 5.85 -8.37 4.31
CA GLU A 53 6.40 -9.09 3.16
C GLU A 53 5.63 -8.77 1.88
N GLU A 54 4.29 -8.81 1.89
CA GLU A 54 3.48 -8.41 0.75
C GLU A 54 3.70 -6.94 0.35
N ALA A 55 3.74 -6.03 1.33
CA ALA A 55 4.01 -4.62 1.06
C ALA A 55 5.38 -4.41 0.37
N ARG A 56 6.41 -5.18 0.76
CA ARG A 56 7.73 -5.17 0.11
C ARG A 56 7.70 -5.71 -1.32
N GLN A 57 6.84 -6.67 -1.63
CA GLN A 57 6.66 -7.13 -3.01
C GLN A 57 6.07 -6.03 -3.89
N ILE A 58 5.10 -5.28 -3.35
CA ILE A 58 4.52 -4.12 -4.04
C ILE A 58 5.55 -3.01 -4.23
N TYR A 59 6.37 -2.73 -3.22
CA TYR A 59 7.49 -1.79 -3.34
C TYR A 59 8.42 -2.15 -4.50
N LYS A 60 8.78 -3.43 -4.65
CA LYS A 60 9.62 -3.88 -5.77
C LYS A 60 8.97 -3.57 -7.12
N LYS A 61 7.68 -3.88 -7.29
CA LYS A 61 6.93 -3.55 -8.52
C LYS A 61 6.91 -2.03 -8.79
N LEU A 62 6.58 -1.24 -7.77
CA LEU A 62 6.55 0.21 -7.90
C LEU A 62 7.91 0.80 -8.22
N LYS A 63 9.01 0.17 -7.79
CA LYS A 63 10.35 0.67 -8.08
C LYS A 63 10.63 0.75 -9.58
N ASP A 64 10.06 -0.15 -10.38
CA ASP A 64 10.20 -0.17 -11.82
C ASP A 64 9.17 0.73 -12.54
N ILE A 65 7.97 0.90 -11.96
CA ILE A 65 6.86 1.65 -12.59
C ILE A 65 6.88 3.13 -12.19
N ASN A 66 6.98 3.40 -10.89
CA ASN A 66 6.97 4.75 -10.31
C ASN A 66 7.86 4.79 -9.05
N PRO A 67 9.16 5.12 -9.19
CA PRO A 67 10.11 5.16 -8.09
C PRO A 67 9.74 6.15 -6.97
N ALA A 68 9.01 7.22 -7.29
CA ALA A 68 8.55 8.19 -6.28
C ALA A 68 7.54 7.54 -5.35
N LEU A 69 6.53 6.84 -5.89
CA LEU A 69 5.56 6.09 -5.08
C LEU A 69 6.21 4.90 -4.36
N ALA A 70 7.22 4.27 -4.97
CA ALA A 70 7.99 3.24 -4.28
C ALA A 70 8.68 3.79 -3.02
N LYS A 71 9.30 4.96 -3.11
CA LYS A 71 9.93 5.61 -1.96
C LYS A 71 8.91 5.96 -0.87
N GLU A 72 7.76 6.52 -1.24
CA GLU A 72 6.69 6.81 -0.29
C GLU A 72 6.16 5.54 0.39
N LEU A 73 5.98 4.45 -0.36
CA LEU A 73 5.54 3.18 0.20
C LEU A 73 6.60 2.60 1.15
N LEU A 74 7.88 2.79 0.85
CA LEU A 74 8.97 2.36 1.71
C LEU A 74 8.95 3.10 3.05
N ASP A 75 8.70 4.43 3.05
CA ASP A 75 8.50 5.23 4.27
C ASP A 75 7.38 4.61 5.11
N VAL A 76 6.22 4.36 4.48
CA VAL A 76 5.06 3.74 5.15
C VAL A 76 5.40 2.38 5.75
N ILE A 77 6.12 1.51 5.04
CA ILE A 77 6.50 0.17 5.52
C ILE A 77 7.35 0.23 6.80
N TYR A 78 8.20 1.24 6.96
CA TYR A 78 9.07 1.40 8.11
C TYR A 78 8.49 2.30 9.23
N GLU A 79 7.35 2.95 8.97
CA GLU A 79 6.62 3.77 9.95
C GLU A 79 5.53 2.99 10.72
N VAL A 80 5.10 1.81 10.27
CA VAL A 80 4.13 0.91 10.96
C VAL A 80 4.78 -0.09 11.93
#